data_AF-A0A4Q1T225-F1
#
_entry.id   AF-A0A4Q1T225-F1
#
_cell.length_a   1.000
_cell.length_b   1.000
_cell.length_c   1.000
_cell.angle_alpha   90.00
_cell.angle_beta   90.00
_cell.angle_gamma   90.00
#
_symmetry.space_group_name_H-M   'P 1'
#
loop_
_entity.id
_entity.type
_entity.pdbx_description
1 polymer ?
#
loop_
_entity_poly.entity_id
_entity_poly.type
_entity_poly.pdbx_seq_one_letter_code
_entity_poly.pdbx_strand_id
1 'polypeptide(L)'
;MKKKSLSVGSLKPGSKVKSPVPSPTNISIPKQPEQMDQSIRISQGQSHFSITPVKHTTLLSAALEQKQSVEYKCMKGTCGKCTVKVLDGQSLLSAPNQQENKKLDGALSQGYRLACQAVIS
;
A
#
# COMPACT_ATOMS: atom_id res chain seq x y z
N MET A 1 42.76 -27.02 52.76
CA MET A 1 42.03 -26.03 51.94
C MET A 1 41.57 -26.68 50.65
N LYS A 2 40.27 -26.93 50.49
CA LYS A 2 39.70 -27.49 49.25
C LYS A 2 38.68 -26.49 48.70
N LYS A 3 38.97 -25.94 47.54
CA LYS A 3 38.02 -25.24 46.68
C LYS A 3 37.97 -26.04 45.38
N LYS A 4 36.78 -26.29 44.85
CA LYS A 4 36.35 -25.72 43.55
C LYS A 4 35.01 -26.34 43.15
N SER A 5 34.14 -25.42 42.74
CA SER A 5 32.80 -25.60 42.18
C SER A 5 32.77 -26.50 40.97
N LEU A 6 31.70 -27.26 40.78
CA LEU A 6 31.24 -27.66 39.46
C LEU A 6 29.72 -27.49 39.38
N SER A 7 29.32 -26.68 38.40
CA SER A 7 28.01 -26.12 38.18
C SER A 7 27.27 -26.89 37.09
N VAL A 8 25.99 -27.17 37.38
CA VAL A 8 24.78 -27.27 36.53
C VAL A 8 24.82 -27.96 35.15
N GLY A 9 23.78 -28.79 34.93
CA GLY A 9 22.91 -28.59 33.76
C GLY A 9 22.88 -29.71 32.73
N SER A 10 22.04 -30.72 32.96
CA SER A 10 21.63 -31.69 31.93
C SER A 10 20.57 -31.09 31.01
N LEU A 11 20.86 -30.91 29.71
CA LEU A 11 19.84 -30.63 28.69
C LEU A 11 20.11 -31.42 27.40
N LYS A 12 19.10 -32.18 26.99
CA LYS A 12 19.05 -33.03 25.79
C LYS A 12 18.99 -32.18 24.51
N PRO A 13 19.69 -32.55 23.42
CA PRO A 13 19.36 -32.03 22.09
C PRO A 13 18.37 -32.96 21.39
N GLY A 14 17.16 -32.44 21.18
CA GLY A 14 16.12 -33.07 20.37
C GLY A 14 16.28 -32.77 18.87
N SER A 15 16.01 -33.81 18.09
CA SER A 15 15.27 -33.83 16.82
C SER A 15 15.76 -33.02 15.61
N LYS A 16 16.27 -33.81 14.65
CA LYS A 16 16.23 -33.57 13.20
C LYS A 16 14.94 -32.87 12.75
N VAL A 17 15.07 -31.83 11.94
CA VAL A 17 14.16 -31.59 10.81
C VAL A 17 15.00 -31.26 9.57
N LYS A 18 14.63 -31.91 8.48
CA LYS A 18 15.29 -31.96 7.19
C LYS A 18 15.12 -30.65 6.43
N SER A 19 16.10 -30.35 5.59
CA SER A 19 16.14 -29.32 4.54
C SER A 19 14.89 -29.34 3.64
N PRO A 20 14.64 -28.26 2.86
CA PRO A 20 15.31 -28.13 1.55
C PRO A 20 15.84 -26.72 1.23
N VAL A 21 17.03 -26.70 0.62
CA VAL A 21 17.57 -25.62 -0.23
C VAL A 21 16.84 -25.61 -1.60
N PRO A 22 16.98 -24.62 -2.52
CA PRO A 22 17.88 -23.45 -2.55
C PRO A 22 17.12 -22.12 -2.77
N SER A 23 17.75 -20.96 -2.62
CA SER A 23 18.18 -20.16 -3.79
C SER A 23 19.12 -19.03 -3.35
N PRO A 24 20.17 -18.75 -4.14
CA PRO A 24 21.12 -17.69 -3.86
C PRO A 24 20.50 -16.31 -4.12
N THR A 25 20.95 -15.37 -3.30
CA THR A 25 21.36 -14.00 -3.65
C THR A 25 20.93 -13.47 -5.02
N ASN A 26 20.44 -12.23 -4.96
CA ASN A 26 20.46 -11.24 -6.04
C ASN A 26 19.17 -11.10 -6.86
N ILE A 27 18.25 -10.29 -6.35
CA ILE A 27 17.71 -9.21 -7.18
C ILE A 27 17.92 -7.94 -6.36
N SER A 28 19.09 -7.33 -6.53
CA SER A 28 19.14 -5.87 -6.51
C SER A 28 18.00 -5.40 -7.40
N ILE A 29 17.13 -4.54 -6.87
CA ILE A 29 16.27 -3.70 -7.70
C ILE A 29 17.09 -2.42 -7.91
N PRO A 30 18.00 -2.33 -8.90
CA PRO A 30 18.33 -1.02 -9.45
C PRO A 30 17.20 -0.63 -10.41
N LYS A 31 17.04 0.68 -10.57
CA LYS A 31 16.14 1.39 -11.50
C LYS A 31 14.81 1.79 -10.84
N GLN A 32 14.66 2.96 -10.26
CA GLN A 32 14.67 4.27 -10.93
C GLN A 32 15.01 4.24 -12.44
N PRO A 33 13.98 4.28 -13.27
CA PRO A 33 14.03 5.10 -14.47
C PRO A 33 12.79 6.01 -14.46
N GLU A 34 13.04 7.31 -14.27
CA GLU A 34 12.44 8.34 -15.13
C GLU A 34 11.01 8.04 -15.62
N GLN A 35 10.02 8.19 -14.74
CA GLN A 35 8.63 8.34 -15.16
C GLN A 35 8.10 9.62 -14.53
N MET A 36 8.40 10.72 -15.23
CA MET A 36 7.87 12.10 -15.16
C MET A 36 7.19 12.52 -13.85
N ASP A 37 7.68 13.62 -13.27
CA ASP A 37 7.26 14.41 -12.09
C ASP A 37 5.74 14.64 -11.91
N GLN A 38 4.92 13.59 -11.94
CA GLN A 38 3.48 13.70 -11.89
C GLN A 38 3.02 13.16 -10.54
N SER A 39 2.96 14.03 -9.53
CA SER A 39 2.37 13.69 -8.23
C SER A 39 0.85 13.80 -8.31
N ILE A 40 0.11 12.77 -7.91
CA ILE A 40 -1.35 12.87 -7.78
C ILE A 40 -1.65 13.55 -6.45
N ARG A 41 -2.30 14.71 -6.48
CA ARG A 41 -2.74 15.41 -5.26
C ARG A 41 -4.21 15.14 -5.02
N ILE A 42 -4.50 14.66 -3.82
CA ILE A 42 -5.86 14.38 -3.39
C ILE A 42 -6.17 15.10 -2.08
N SER A 43 -7.44 15.41 -1.85
CA SER A 43 -7.93 15.87 -0.57
C SER A 43 -9.04 14.98 -0.02
N GLN A 44 -9.02 14.78 1.29
CA GLN A 44 -10.05 14.04 2.00
C GLN A 44 -10.41 14.81 3.26
N GLY A 45 -11.62 15.37 3.29
CA GLY A 45 -12.04 16.27 4.36
C GLY A 45 -11.14 17.51 4.41
N GLN A 46 -10.43 17.68 5.53
CA GLN A 46 -9.49 18.79 5.75
C GLN A 46 -8.03 18.43 5.41
N SER A 47 -7.75 17.15 5.14
CA SER A 47 -6.40 16.66 4.88
C SER A 47 -6.08 16.61 3.39
N HIS A 48 -4.84 16.92 3.04
CA HIS A 48 -4.31 16.84 1.69
C HIS A 48 -3.18 15.83 1.64
N PHE A 49 -3.17 14.98 0.62
CA PHE A 49 -2.16 13.95 0.44
C PHE A 49 -1.57 14.06 -0.96
N SER A 50 -0.27 13.82 -1.04
CA SER A 50 0.46 13.73 -2.30
C SER A 50 0.87 12.28 -2.48
N ILE A 51 0.36 11.66 -3.55
CA ILE A 51 0.61 10.26 -3.87
C ILE A 51 1.43 10.20 -5.14
N THR A 52 2.57 9.53 -5.08
CA THR A 52 3.32 9.17 -6.27
C THR A 52 2.54 8.09 -7.04
N PRO A 53 2.22 8.29 -8.33
CA PRO A 53 1.47 7.33 -9.13
C PRO A 53 2.29 6.06 -9.32
N VAL A 54 1.70 4.92 -8.95
CA VAL A 54 2.26 3.59 -9.19
C VAL A 54 1.34 2.89 -10.19
N LYS A 55 1.87 2.59 -11.39
CA LYS A 55 1.09 1.93 -12.45
C LYS A 55 0.47 0.62 -11.96
N HIS A 56 -0.69 0.28 -12.53
CA HIS A 56 -1.42 -0.96 -12.26
C HIS A 56 -1.84 -1.15 -10.80
N THR A 57 -1.85 -0.08 -10.01
CA THR A 57 -2.17 -0.10 -8.59
C THR A 57 -3.31 0.87 -8.31
N THR A 58 -4.10 0.60 -7.26
CA THR A 58 -5.16 1.51 -6.84
C THR A 58 -4.56 2.71 -6.11
N LEU A 59 -5.22 3.86 -6.21
CA LEU A 59 -4.81 5.08 -5.52
C LEU A 59 -4.78 4.87 -4.00
N LEU A 60 -5.70 4.08 -3.44
CA LEU A 60 -5.66 3.71 -2.03
C LEU A 60 -4.42 2.87 -1.69
N SER A 61 -4.10 1.84 -2.48
CA SER A 61 -2.92 1.01 -2.23
C SER A 61 -1.63 1.83 -2.27
N ALA A 62 -1.46 2.69 -3.29
CA ALA A 62 -0.32 3.59 -3.39
C ALA A 62 -0.24 4.56 -2.19
N ALA A 63 -1.38 5.06 -1.70
CA ALA A 63 -1.45 5.87 -0.49
C ALA A 63 -0.92 5.12 0.74
N LEU A 64 -1.36 3.86 0.93
CA LEU A 64 -0.98 3.04 2.08
C LEU A 64 0.49 2.66 2.06
N GLU A 65 1.04 2.33 0.89
CA GLU A 65 2.48 2.06 0.73
C GLU A 65 3.33 3.29 1.08
N GLN A 66 2.83 4.48 0.74
CA GLN A 66 3.46 5.77 1.06
C GLN A 66 3.12 6.27 2.47
N LYS A 67 2.44 5.45 3.29
CA LYS A 67 2.01 5.77 4.67
C LYS A 67 1.15 7.03 4.78
N GLN A 68 0.39 7.34 3.74
CA GLN A 68 -0.57 8.44 3.76
C GLN A 68 -1.79 8.07 4.61
N SER A 69 -2.22 9.01 5.45
CA SER A 69 -3.33 8.82 6.40
C SER A 69 -4.73 8.99 5.75
N VAL A 70 -4.92 8.36 4.58
CA VAL A 70 -6.20 8.34 3.87
C VAL A 70 -7.18 7.44 4.63
N GLU A 71 -8.39 7.90 4.92
CA GLU A 71 -9.34 7.04 5.64
C GLU A 71 -10.00 6.04 4.68
N TYR A 72 -10.00 4.77 5.07
CA TYR A 72 -10.65 3.69 4.33
C TYR A 72 -11.30 2.70 5.30
N LYS A 73 -12.12 1.80 4.77
CA LYS A 73 -12.76 0.74 5.58
C LYS A 73 -12.95 -0.56 4.82
N CYS A 74 -13.66 -0.52 3.71
CA CYS A 74 -14.09 -1.74 3.02
C CYS A 74 -13.16 -2.19 1.88
N MET A 75 -12.42 -1.28 1.26
CA MET A 75 -11.56 -1.51 0.08
C MET A 75 -12.27 -2.15 -1.14
N LYS A 76 -13.61 -2.21 -1.12
CA LYS A 76 -14.45 -2.84 -2.14
C LYS A 76 -15.31 -1.85 -2.94
N GLY A 77 -15.22 -0.55 -2.63
CA GLY A 77 -16.04 0.49 -3.28
C GLY A 77 -17.50 0.57 -2.80
N THR A 78 -17.90 -0.18 -1.78
CA THR A 78 -19.31 -0.22 -1.32
C THR A 78 -19.62 0.79 -0.21
N CYS A 79 -18.64 1.11 0.64
CA CYS A 79 -18.82 1.93 1.83
C CYS A 79 -18.68 3.44 1.58
N GLY A 80 -17.89 3.87 0.59
CA GLY A 80 -17.66 5.28 0.29
C GLY A 80 -16.76 6.04 1.28
N LYS A 81 -16.16 5.37 2.28
CA LYS A 81 -15.26 6.06 3.25
C LYS A 81 -13.98 6.60 2.60
N CYS A 82 -13.46 5.90 1.61
CA CYS A 82 -12.27 6.30 0.85
C CYS A 82 -12.61 7.30 -0.26
N THR A 83 -13.62 8.14 -0.05
CA THR A 83 -13.97 9.19 -1.01
C THR A 83 -12.94 10.29 -0.89
N VAL A 84 -12.26 10.57 -1.99
CA VAL A 84 -11.20 11.59 -2.06
C VAL A 84 -11.49 12.50 -3.24
N LYS A 85 -11.21 13.78 -3.10
CA LYS A 85 -11.27 14.72 -4.20
C LYS A 85 -9.91 14.76 -4.88
N VAL A 86 -9.86 14.48 -6.17
CA VAL A 86 -8.62 14.58 -6.94
C VAL A 86 -8.45 16.05 -7.33
N LEU A 87 -7.39 16.68 -6.81
CA LEU A 87 -7.03 18.06 -7.10
C LEU A 87 -6.10 18.14 -8.31
N ASP A 88 -5.16 17.19 -8.41
CA ASP A 88 -4.17 17.11 -9.48
C ASP A 88 -3.90 15.65 -9.85
N GLY A 89 -3.53 15.39 -11.11
CA GLY A 89 -3.26 14.04 -11.60
C GLY A 89 -4.48 13.21 -12.01
N GLN A 90 -5.64 13.83 -12.28
CA GLN A 90 -6.81 13.10 -12.81
C GLN A 90 -6.52 12.38 -14.14
N SER A 91 -5.65 12.95 -14.98
CA SER A 91 -5.26 12.35 -16.27
C SER A 91 -4.48 11.04 -16.13
N LEU A 92 -3.87 10.80 -14.95
CA LEU A 92 -3.16 9.56 -14.64
C LEU A 92 -4.08 8.46 -14.09
N LEU A 93 -5.34 8.82 -13.80
CA LEU A 93 -6.32 7.91 -13.25
C LEU A 93 -7.23 7.37 -14.35
N SER A 94 -7.59 6.11 -14.20
CA SER A 94 -8.60 5.48 -15.04
C SER A 94 -9.95 6.16 -14.89
N ALA A 95 -10.79 6.01 -15.92
CA ALA A 95 -12.16 6.50 -15.93
C ALA A 95 -12.96 5.97 -14.72
N PRO A 96 -13.94 6.72 -14.22
CA PRO A 96 -14.76 6.31 -13.09
C PRO A 96 -15.54 5.03 -13.40
N ASN A 97 -15.47 4.06 -12.49
CA ASN A 97 -16.17 2.79 -12.67
C ASN A 97 -17.67 2.94 -12.33
N GLN A 98 -18.50 2.01 -12.80
CA GLN A 98 -19.94 1.98 -12.51
C GLN A 98 -20.26 1.99 -11.00
N GLN A 99 -19.41 1.36 -10.19
CA GLN A 99 -19.56 1.36 -8.73
C GLN A 99 -19.33 2.75 -8.13
N GLU A 100 -18.34 3.49 -8.63
CA GLU A 100 -18.11 4.87 -8.21
C GLU A 100 -19.30 5.72 -8.63
N ASN A 101 -19.79 5.55 -9.86
CA ASN A 101 -20.93 6.31 -10.36
C ASN A 101 -22.20 6.06 -9.54
N LYS A 102 -22.50 4.80 -9.21
CA LYS A 102 -23.64 4.46 -8.34
C LYS A 102 -23.54 5.05 -6.93
N LYS A 103 -22.33 5.34 -6.44
CA LYS A 103 -22.12 5.77 -5.04
C LYS A 103 -21.90 7.26 -4.89
N LEU A 104 -21.18 7.86 -5.83
CA LEU A 104 -20.83 9.27 -5.85
C LEU A 104 -21.76 10.07 -6.76
N ASP A 105 -22.30 9.46 -7.82
CA ASP A 105 -23.26 10.05 -8.76
C ASP A 105 -22.85 11.49 -9.15
N GLY A 106 -23.51 12.51 -8.62
CA GLY A 106 -23.14 13.93 -8.83
C GLY A 106 -21.77 14.38 -8.29
N ALA A 107 -21.22 13.71 -7.28
CA ALA A 107 -19.91 14.04 -6.72
C ALA A 107 -18.74 13.70 -7.66
N LEU A 108 -18.92 12.74 -8.60
CA LEU A 108 -17.92 12.46 -9.64
C LEU A 108 -17.64 13.71 -10.48
N SER A 109 -18.70 14.45 -10.85
CA SER A 109 -18.60 15.70 -11.61
C SER A 109 -17.88 16.82 -10.84
N GLN A 110 -17.84 16.73 -9.51
CA GLN A 110 -17.10 17.66 -8.65
C GLN A 110 -15.63 17.25 -8.43
N GLY A 111 -15.18 16.17 -9.07
CA GLY A 111 -13.81 15.64 -8.96
C GLY A 111 -13.62 14.67 -7.78
N TYR A 112 -14.69 14.22 -7.12
CA TYR A 112 -14.57 13.16 -6.13
C TYR A 112 -14.45 11.79 -6.80
N ARG A 113 -13.62 10.92 -6.23
CA ARG A 113 -13.36 9.55 -6.67
C ARG A 113 -13.26 8.63 -5.47
N LEU A 114 -13.52 7.33 -5.65
CA LEU A 114 -13.26 6.34 -4.61
C LEU A 114 -11.82 5.85 -4.76
N ALA A 115 -10.94 6.19 -3.80
CA ALA A 115 -9.54 5.82 -3.85
C ALA A 115 -9.30 4.30 -4.02
N CYS A 116 -10.19 3.45 -3.47
CA CYS A 116 -10.08 2.00 -3.60
C CYS A 116 -10.47 1.43 -4.99
N GLN A 117 -11.19 2.20 -5.80
CA GLN A 117 -11.61 1.81 -7.15
C GLN A 117 -10.86 2.59 -8.24
N ALA A 118 -10.28 3.74 -7.89
CA ALA A 118 -9.47 4.55 -8.77
C ALA A 118 -8.14 3.82 -9.05
N VAL A 119 -7.99 3.31 -10.27
CA VAL A 119 -6.76 2.65 -10.75
C VAL A 119 -5.88 3.68 -11.44
N ILE A 120 -4.58 3.61 -11.17
CA ILE A 120 -3.56 4.42 -11.83
C ILE A 120 -3.12 3.68 -13.10
N SER A 121 -3.24 4.34 -14.24
CA SER A 121 -2.93 3.81 -15.58
C SER A 121 -1.62 4.35 -16.14
#